data_AF-A0A7J8MI12-F1
#
_entry.id   AF-A0A7J8MI12-F1
#
_cell.length_a   1.000
_cell.length_b   1.000
_cell.length_c   1.000
_cell.angle_alpha   90.00
_cell.angle_beta   90.00
_cell.angle_gamma   90.00
#
_symmetry.space_group_name_H-M   'P 1'
#
loop_
_entity.id
_entity.type
_entity.pdbx_description
1 polymer ?
#
loop_
_entity_poly.entity_id
_entity_poly.type
_entity_poly.pdbx_seq_one_letter_code
_entity_poly.pdbx_strand_id
1 'polypeptide(L)'
;MEAVMACWDLEQSLQSLTGVSPGEGTGATMSDDEDEVVDSDTSLFDGSFDGIDSMGFGPLVPSETERSLMERVRQELKHELKQGYKEKIVDIREEILRKRRAGKLPGDTTSFLKAWWQSHSKWPYPTEEDKAKLVQETGLQLKQINNWFINQRKRNWHSNPSTSLKSKRK
;
A
#
# COMPACT_ATOMS: atom_id res chain seq x y z
N MET A 1 -3.20 9.25 -6.02
CA MET A 1 -2.88 9.12 -4.58
C MET A 1 -3.76 8.04 -3.99
N GLU A 2 -5.06 8.09 -4.27
CA GLU A 2 -6.07 7.07 -3.95
C GLU A 2 -5.60 5.61 -4.11
N ALA A 3 -5.14 5.19 -5.28
CA ALA A 3 -4.72 3.79 -5.48
C ALA A 3 -3.48 3.36 -4.65
N VAL A 4 -2.60 4.29 -4.28
CA VAL A 4 -1.45 4.01 -3.39
C VAL A 4 -1.92 3.90 -1.94
N MET A 5 -2.89 4.72 -1.54
CA MET A 5 -3.53 4.63 -0.23
C MET A 5 -4.31 3.33 -0.10
N ALA A 6 -5.06 2.92 -1.13
CA ALA A 6 -5.76 1.64 -1.15
C ALA A 6 -4.82 0.43 -1.03
N CYS A 7 -3.64 0.47 -1.67
CA CYS A 7 -2.63 -0.58 -1.49
C CYS A 7 -2.13 -0.64 -0.04
N TRP A 8 -1.92 0.51 0.59
CA TRP A 8 -1.53 0.60 1.99
C TRP A 8 -2.65 0.13 2.94
N ASP A 9 -3.90 0.49 2.67
CA ASP A 9 -5.06 0.04 3.46
C ASP A 9 -5.24 -1.49 3.38
N LEU A 10 -4.97 -2.08 2.21
CA LEU A 10 -4.94 -3.54 2.02
C LEU A 10 -3.79 -4.19 2.79
N GLU A 11 -2.60 -3.59 2.79
CA GLU A 11 -1.46 -4.06 3.61
C GLU A 11 -1.81 -4.04 5.11
N GLN A 12 -2.41 -2.95 5.59
CA GLN A 12 -2.85 -2.82 6.97
C GLN A 12 -3.95 -3.84 7.32
N SER A 13 -4.89 -4.07 6.42
CA SER A 13 -5.95 -5.07 6.60
C SER A 13 -5.39 -6.49 6.64
N LEU A 14 -4.45 -6.81 5.76
CA LEU A 14 -3.73 -8.09 5.74
C LEU A 14 -2.94 -8.28 7.05
N GLN A 15 -2.32 -7.22 7.54
CA GLN A 15 -1.60 -7.22 8.80
C GLN A 15 -2.54 -7.38 10.01
N SER A 16 -3.71 -6.75 10.00
CA SER A 16 -4.73 -6.95 11.04
C SER A 16 -5.26 -8.38 11.06
N LEU A 17 -5.49 -8.99 9.90
CA LEU A 17 -6.01 -10.35 9.79
C LEU A 17 -4.96 -11.40 10.15
N THR A 18 -3.68 -11.12 9.85
CA THR A 18 -2.58 -12.08 10.03
C THR A 18 -1.71 -11.81 11.25
N GLY A 19 -1.77 -10.64 11.89
CA GLY A 19 -0.97 -10.30 13.08
C GLY A 19 0.55 -10.24 12.87
N VAL A 20 1.07 -10.53 11.66
CA VAL A 20 2.50 -10.50 11.36
C VAL A 20 2.83 -9.15 10.74
N SER A 21 3.90 -8.47 11.19
CA SER A 21 4.32 -7.18 10.63
C SER A 21 5.15 -7.31 9.34
N PRO A 22 5.06 -6.36 8.37
CA PRO A 22 5.87 -6.35 7.14
C PRO A 22 7.35 -6.06 7.34
N GLY A 23 7.75 -5.56 8.51
CA GLY A 23 9.13 -5.20 8.81
C GLY A 23 9.58 -5.87 10.10
N GLU A 24 10.15 -7.06 9.97
CA GLU A 24 11.19 -7.62 10.84
C GLU A 24 11.46 -9.05 10.36
N GLY A 25 12.54 -9.19 9.59
CA GLY A 25 13.28 -10.44 9.58
C GLY A 25 13.99 -10.59 10.91
N THR A 26 14.08 -11.84 11.37
CA THR A 26 14.96 -12.32 12.46
C THR A 26 14.69 -11.72 13.85
N GLY A 27 13.89 -12.43 14.64
CA GLY A 27 13.72 -12.15 16.06
C GLY A 27 12.86 -13.22 16.71
N ALA A 28 13.47 -14.38 17.00
CA ALA A 28 12.90 -15.29 17.98
C ALA A 28 12.95 -14.59 19.35
N THR A 29 11.81 -14.32 19.97
CA THR A 29 11.70 -14.18 21.42
C THR A 29 10.40 -14.83 21.88
N MET A 30 10.57 -15.95 22.57
CA MET A 30 9.59 -16.58 23.44
C MET A 30 9.23 -15.61 24.57
N SER A 31 7.94 -15.55 24.92
CA SER A 31 7.40 -15.16 26.22
C SER A 31 6.15 -16.03 26.33
N ASP A 32 6.07 -17.12 27.06
CA ASP A 32 6.44 -17.41 28.46
C ASP A 32 5.77 -16.46 29.46
N ASP A 33 4.98 -17.09 30.34
CA ASP A 33 4.09 -16.62 31.42
C ASP A 33 2.87 -15.77 31.01
N GLU A 34 1.64 -16.00 31.52
CA GLU A 34 1.30 -16.34 32.90
C GLU A 34 0.08 -17.31 32.99
N ASP A 35 0.19 -18.31 33.85
CA ASP A 35 -0.92 -19.11 34.36
C ASP A 35 -1.92 -18.24 35.14
N GLU A 36 -3.22 -18.34 34.83
CA GLU A 36 -4.29 -18.10 35.80
C GLU A 36 -5.09 -19.39 35.97
N VAL A 37 -4.75 -20.10 37.05
CA VAL A 37 -5.56 -21.13 37.68
C VAL A 37 -6.81 -20.49 38.28
N VAL A 38 -7.96 -20.69 37.64
CA VAL A 38 -9.25 -20.58 38.33
C VAL A 38 -9.87 -21.96 38.43
N ASP A 39 -9.50 -22.63 39.53
CA ASP A 39 -10.32 -23.66 40.15
C ASP A 39 -11.68 -23.05 40.49
N SER A 40 -12.74 -23.65 39.97
CA SER A 40 -14.11 -23.46 40.46
C SER A 40 -14.86 -24.75 40.18
N ASP A 41 -14.75 -25.65 41.15
CA ASP A 41 -15.66 -26.76 41.42
C ASP A 41 -17.13 -26.29 41.49
N THR A 42 -18.04 -27.25 41.32
CA THR A 42 -19.49 -27.21 41.61
C THR A 42 -20.37 -26.85 40.39
N SER A 43 -21.33 -27.66 39.90
CA SER A 43 -21.96 -28.89 40.39
C SER A 43 -22.96 -29.47 39.35
N LEU A 44 -23.29 -30.77 39.50
CA LEU A 44 -24.56 -31.45 39.15
C LEU A 44 -24.88 -31.85 37.68
N PHE A 45 -24.55 -33.10 37.32
CA PHE A 45 -25.54 -33.99 36.68
C PHE A 45 -25.27 -35.45 37.11
N ASP A 46 -25.95 -35.84 38.19
CA ASP A 46 -26.12 -37.22 38.63
C ASP A 46 -27.30 -37.85 37.87
N GLY A 47 -27.09 -39.05 37.34
CA GLY A 47 -28.04 -39.73 36.47
C GLY A 47 -27.53 -41.09 36.03
N SER A 48 -27.38 -41.99 37.01
CA SER A 48 -27.19 -43.43 36.86
C SER A 48 -27.99 -44.03 35.68
N PHE A 49 -27.29 -44.59 34.68
CA PHE A 49 -27.85 -45.59 33.76
C PHE A 49 -26.83 -46.71 33.55
N ASP A 50 -27.22 -47.90 34.01
CA ASP A 50 -26.50 -49.15 33.91
C ASP A 50 -26.06 -49.50 32.49
N GLY A 51 -24.86 -50.07 32.40
CA GLY A 51 -24.51 -51.15 31.48
C GLY A 51 -24.94 -51.04 30.03
N ILE A 52 -24.10 -50.42 29.20
CA ILE A 52 -23.84 -50.97 27.87
C ILE A 52 -22.39 -50.71 27.46
N ASP A 53 -21.64 -51.79 27.27
CA ASP A 53 -20.36 -51.78 26.56
C ASP A 53 -20.62 -51.31 25.12
N SER A 54 -20.56 -50.00 24.91
CA SER A 54 -20.46 -49.41 23.59
C SER A 54 -19.16 -48.62 23.60
N MET A 55 -18.10 -49.27 23.11
CA MET A 55 -16.73 -48.76 22.97
C MET A 55 -16.74 -47.24 22.75
N GLY A 56 -16.56 -46.52 23.85
CA GLY A 56 -16.76 -45.08 23.96
C GLY A 56 -15.62 -44.34 23.29
N PHE A 57 -15.64 -44.31 21.97
CA PHE A 57 -14.96 -43.27 21.25
C PHE A 57 -15.81 -42.01 21.41
N GLY A 58 -15.51 -41.26 22.47
CA GLY A 58 -16.07 -39.92 22.69
C GLY A 58 -15.79 -39.00 21.49
N PRO A 59 -16.32 -37.76 21.49
CA PRO A 59 -16.13 -36.83 20.38
C PRO A 59 -14.67 -36.83 19.94
N LEU A 60 -14.43 -37.01 18.64
CA LEU A 60 -13.10 -37.12 18.03
C LEU A 60 -12.28 -35.85 18.24
N VAL A 61 -11.77 -35.67 19.45
CA VAL A 61 -10.89 -34.58 19.77
C VAL A 61 -9.51 -34.97 19.22
N PRO A 62 -8.96 -34.22 18.25
CA PRO A 62 -7.67 -34.56 17.66
C PRO A 62 -6.61 -34.71 18.74
N SER A 63 -5.75 -35.71 18.59
CA SER A 63 -4.60 -35.91 19.44
C SER A 63 -3.73 -34.66 19.49
N GLU A 64 -2.95 -34.49 20.55
CA GLU A 64 -2.09 -33.32 20.73
C GLU A 64 -1.11 -33.13 19.55
N THR A 65 -0.64 -34.25 18.96
CA THR A 65 0.18 -34.27 17.76
C THR A 65 -0.59 -33.80 16.52
N GLU A 66 -1.85 -34.23 16.34
CA GLU A 66 -2.71 -33.76 15.26
C GLU A 66 -3.05 -32.27 15.41
N ARG A 67 -3.28 -31.79 16.63
CA ARG A 67 -3.48 -30.35 16.90
C ARG A 67 -2.23 -29.54 16.55
N SER A 68 -1.05 -30.00 16.97
CA SER A 68 0.22 -29.35 16.63
C SER A 68 0.46 -29.31 15.11
N LEU A 69 0.13 -30.39 14.40
CA LEU A 69 0.23 -30.46 12.95
C LEU A 69 -0.72 -29.46 12.28
N MET A 70 -1.99 -29.42 12.70
CA MET A 70 -2.98 -28.49 12.16
C MET A 70 -2.57 -27.04 12.40
N GLU A 71 -2.02 -26.70 13.57
CA GLU A 71 -1.52 -25.36 13.86
C GLU A 71 -0.32 -24.99 12.99
N ARG A 72 0.62 -25.93 12.77
CA ARG A 72 1.77 -25.71 11.88
C ARG A 72 1.34 -25.45 10.43
N VAL A 73 0.42 -26.28 9.92
CA VAL A 73 -0.15 -26.11 8.57
C VAL A 73 -0.90 -24.78 8.45
N ARG A 74 -1.66 -24.39 9.49
CA ARG A 74 -2.36 -23.10 9.53
C ARG A 74 -1.36 -21.93 9.48
N GLN A 75 -0.24 -22.02 10.20
CA GLN A 75 0.81 -21.01 10.20
C GLN A 75 1.53 -20.91 8.85
N GLU A 76 1.86 -22.04 8.24
CA GLU A 76 2.48 -22.10 6.91
C GLU A 76 1.59 -21.48 5.84
N LEU A 77 0.32 -21.89 5.77
CA LEU A 77 -0.66 -21.33 4.82
C LEU A 77 -0.85 -19.82 5.03
N LYS A 78 -0.93 -19.38 6.29
CA LYS A 78 -1.04 -17.96 6.63
C LYS A 78 0.18 -17.17 6.17
N HIS A 79 1.37 -17.73 6.35
CA HIS A 79 2.61 -17.11 5.90
C HIS A 79 2.69 -17.04 4.38
N GLU A 80 2.42 -18.14 3.68
CA GLU A 80 2.44 -18.22 2.21
C GLU A 80 1.44 -17.22 1.59
N LEU A 81 0.21 -17.19 2.10
CA LEU A 81 -0.83 -16.27 1.65
C LEU A 81 -0.36 -14.82 1.82
N LYS A 82 0.20 -14.49 2.99
CA LYS A 82 0.68 -13.14 3.28
C LYS A 82 1.81 -12.73 2.34
N GLN A 83 2.80 -13.61 2.11
CA GLN A 83 3.92 -13.31 1.20
C GLN A 83 3.41 -13.10 -0.23
N GLY A 84 2.57 -14.01 -0.74
CA GLY A 84 2.04 -13.93 -2.10
C GLY A 84 1.19 -12.67 -2.34
N TYR A 85 0.43 -12.18 -1.34
CA TYR A 85 -0.29 -10.91 -1.46
C TYR A 85 0.62 -9.70 -1.32
N LYS A 86 1.60 -9.73 -0.42
CA LYS A 86 2.56 -8.64 -0.24
C LYS A 86 3.33 -8.37 -1.54
N GLU A 87 3.82 -9.41 -2.19
CA GLU A 87 4.51 -9.30 -3.49
C GLU A 87 3.60 -8.69 -4.57
N LYS A 88 2.38 -9.19 -4.71
CA LYS A 88 1.41 -8.64 -5.68
C LYS A 88 1.08 -7.18 -5.41
N ILE A 89 0.96 -6.76 -4.14
CA ILE A 89 0.68 -5.36 -3.80
C ILE A 89 1.86 -4.46 -4.20
N VAL A 90 3.10 -4.90 -3.97
CA VAL A 90 4.31 -4.17 -4.39
C VAL A 90 4.33 -3.99 -5.91
N ASP A 91 4.08 -5.06 -6.66
CA ASP A 91 4.03 -5.01 -8.13
C ASP A 91 2.96 -4.05 -8.64
N ILE A 92 1.74 -4.11 -8.07
CA ILE A 92 0.64 -3.21 -8.41
C ILE A 92 1.02 -1.76 -8.11
N ARG A 93 1.64 -1.50 -6.96
CA ARG A 93 2.08 -0.16 -6.56
C ARG A 93 3.13 0.39 -7.52
N GLU A 94 4.12 -0.41 -7.90
CA GLU A 94 5.14 -0.02 -8.88
C GLU A 94 4.54 0.21 -10.27
N GLU A 95 3.59 -0.62 -10.71
CA GLU A 95 2.86 -0.42 -11.95
C GLU A 95 2.12 0.92 -11.95
N ILE A 96 1.38 1.23 -10.88
CA ILE A 96 0.66 2.50 -10.72
C ILE A 96 1.66 3.67 -10.76
N LEU A 97 2.78 3.56 -10.06
CA LEU A 97 3.81 4.60 -10.03
C LEU A 97 4.47 4.78 -11.39
N ARG A 98 4.69 3.70 -12.14
CA ARG A 98 5.26 3.73 -13.49
C ARG A 98 4.29 4.40 -14.47
N LYS A 99 3.01 4.01 -14.47
CA LYS A 99 1.98 4.67 -15.28
C LYS A 99 1.82 6.15 -14.94
N ARG A 100 1.91 6.51 -13.66
CA ARG A 100 1.90 7.91 -13.22
C ARG A 100 3.13 8.70 -13.69
N ARG A 101 4.30 8.07 -13.79
CA ARG A 101 5.54 8.68 -14.29
C ARG A 101 5.60 8.76 -15.82
N ALA A 102 5.00 7.81 -16.52
CA ALA A 102 5.05 7.69 -17.99
C ALA A 102 4.50 8.91 -18.76
N GLY A 103 3.72 9.79 -18.11
CA GLY A 103 3.22 11.03 -18.70
C GLY A 103 4.06 12.28 -18.41
N LYS A 104 5.16 12.18 -17.67
CA LYS A 104 6.01 13.32 -17.34
C LYS A 104 7.14 13.45 -18.35
N LEU A 105 7.42 14.67 -18.79
CA LEU A 105 8.60 14.97 -19.58
C LEU A 105 9.87 14.71 -18.73
N PRO A 106 10.99 14.30 -19.33
CA PRO A 106 12.27 14.21 -18.66
C PRO A 106 12.59 15.48 -17.84
N GLY A 107 13.26 15.31 -16.69
CA GLY A 107 13.58 16.43 -15.80
C GLY A 107 14.41 17.50 -16.50
N ASP A 108 15.38 17.08 -17.30
CA ASP A 108 16.33 17.96 -18.00
C ASP A 108 15.64 18.80 -19.07
N THR A 109 14.76 18.20 -19.88
CA THR A 109 13.99 18.93 -20.90
C THR A 109 13.03 19.92 -20.27
N THR A 110 12.43 19.56 -19.13
CA THR A 110 11.52 20.45 -18.40
C THR A 110 12.22 21.69 -17.88
N SER A 111 13.51 21.59 -17.50
CA SER A 111 14.29 22.74 -17.03
C SER A 111 14.47 23.80 -18.12
N PHE A 112 14.72 23.38 -19.35
CA PHE A 112 14.84 24.28 -20.51
C PHE A 112 13.51 25.01 -20.81
N LEU A 113 12.39 24.28 -20.79
CA LEU A 113 11.05 24.87 -20.97
C LEU A 113 10.70 25.87 -19.85
N LYS A 114 11.09 25.56 -18.61
CA LYS A 114 10.91 26.47 -17.47
C LYS A 114 11.76 27.73 -17.60
N ALA A 115 13.00 27.63 -18.07
CA ALA A 115 13.85 28.78 -18.30
C ALA A 115 13.22 29.74 -19.32
N TRP A 116 12.76 29.22 -20.47
CA TRP A 116 12.05 30.03 -21.46
C TRP A 116 10.79 30.68 -20.85
N TRP A 117 10.00 29.91 -20.09
CA TRP A 117 8.80 30.39 -19.41
C TRP A 117 9.08 31.57 -18.47
N GLN A 118 10.13 31.48 -17.67
CA GLN A 118 10.49 32.53 -16.72
C GLN A 118 10.86 33.83 -17.44
N SER A 119 11.65 33.73 -18.50
CA SER A 119 12.02 34.88 -19.36
C SER A 119 10.81 35.52 -20.04
N HIS A 120 9.76 34.75 -20.34
CA HIS A 120 8.54 35.20 -21.03
C HIS A 120 7.31 35.21 -20.11
N SER A 121 7.51 35.42 -18.81
CA SER A 121 6.44 35.36 -17.80
C SER A 121 5.39 36.48 -17.92
N LYS A 122 5.61 37.51 -18.76
CA LYS A 122 4.62 38.56 -19.06
C LYS A 122 3.76 38.26 -20.30
N TRP A 123 4.28 37.50 -21.27
CA TRP A 123 3.50 36.91 -22.38
C TRP A 123 4.10 35.55 -22.82
N PRO A 124 3.60 34.38 -22.39
CA PRO A 124 4.32 33.11 -22.50
C PRO A 124 3.79 32.34 -23.73
N TYR A 125 3.67 33.05 -24.84
CA TYR A 125 3.18 32.53 -26.11
C TYR A 125 4.39 32.41 -27.02
N PRO A 126 5.08 31.25 -27.04
CA PRO A 126 6.25 31.07 -27.88
C PRO A 126 5.85 31.21 -29.35
N THR A 127 6.67 31.94 -30.10
CA THR A 127 6.53 32.05 -31.56
C THR A 127 6.85 30.71 -32.23
N GLU A 128 6.59 30.58 -33.53
CA GLU A 128 6.96 29.36 -34.27
C GLU A 128 8.47 29.12 -34.26
N GLU A 129 9.28 30.19 -34.29
CA GLU A 129 10.74 30.10 -34.18
C GLU A 129 11.18 29.64 -32.78
N ASP A 130 10.57 30.18 -31.72
CA ASP A 130 10.83 29.74 -30.34
C ASP A 130 10.50 28.26 -30.18
N LYS A 131 9.34 27.82 -30.70
CA LYS A 131 8.94 26.41 -30.66
C LYS A 131 9.94 25.52 -31.39
N ALA A 132 10.44 25.94 -32.55
CA ALA A 132 11.45 25.19 -33.30
C ALA A 132 12.76 25.04 -32.49
N LYS A 133 13.24 26.11 -31.86
CA LYS A 133 14.40 26.08 -30.96
C LYS A 133 14.16 25.15 -29.77
N LEU A 134 12.99 25.25 -29.14
CA LEU A 134 12.62 24.39 -28.01
C LEU A 134 12.58 22.91 -28.40
N VAL A 135 12.07 22.58 -29.59
CA VAL A 135 12.10 21.21 -30.14
C VAL A 135 13.53 20.74 -30.36
N GLN A 136 14.39 21.57 -30.96
CA GLN A 136 15.78 21.24 -31.24
C GLN A 136 16.57 20.97 -29.95
N GLU A 137 16.44 21.84 -28.95
CA GLU A 137 17.21 21.76 -27.69
C GLU A 137 16.70 20.65 -26.76
N THR A 138 15.38 20.39 -26.75
CA THR A 138 14.80 19.40 -25.84
C THR A 138 14.62 18.01 -26.48
N GLY A 139 14.71 17.91 -27.80
CA GLY A 139 14.38 16.69 -28.55
C GLY A 139 12.90 16.28 -28.46
N LEU A 140 12.03 17.13 -27.89
CA LEU A 140 10.61 16.84 -27.74
C LEU A 140 9.85 17.16 -29.02
N GLN A 141 8.76 16.43 -29.27
CA GLN A 141 7.87 16.74 -30.37
C GLN A 141 7.15 18.07 -30.14
N LEU A 142 6.91 18.83 -31.21
CA LEU A 142 6.19 20.11 -31.18
C LEU A 142 4.85 20.03 -30.43
N LYS A 143 4.12 18.92 -30.57
CA LYS A 143 2.86 18.67 -29.84
C LYS A 143 3.08 18.61 -28.32
N GLN A 144 4.17 18.00 -27.86
CA GLN A 144 4.52 17.92 -26.44
C GLN A 144 4.88 19.31 -25.89
N ILE A 145 5.65 20.09 -26.65
CA ILE A 145 5.96 21.50 -26.34
C ILE A 145 4.67 22.33 -26.20
N ASN A 146 3.79 22.27 -27.20
CA ASN A 146 2.51 22.99 -27.19
C ASN A 146 1.65 22.62 -25.98
N ASN A 147 1.49 21.31 -25.72
CA ASN A 147 0.74 20.82 -24.57
C ASN A 147 1.35 21.27 -23.25
N TRP A 148 2.68 21.29 -23.15
CA TRP A 148 3.36 21.77 -21.96
C TRP A 148 3.05 23.24 -21.71
N PHE A 149 3.20 24.12 -22.71
CA PHE A 149 2.92 25.55 -22.55
C PHE A 149 1.45 25.85 -22.25
N ILE A 150 0.52 25.12 -22.86
CA ILE A 150 -0.91 25.22 -22.54
C ILE A 150 -1.15 24.87 -21.06
N ASN A 151 -0.64 23.74 -20.61
CA ASN A 151 -0.80 23.31 -19.22
C ASN A 151 -0.07 24.24 -18.24
N GLN A 152 1.10 24.75 -18.61
CA GLN A 152 1.89 25.66 -17.80
C GLN A 152 1.16 26.99 -17.59
N ARG A 153 0.56 27.55 -18.65
CA ARG A 153 -0.33 28.72 -18.55
C ARG A 153 -1.52 28.47 -17.63
N LYS A 154 -2.22 27.35 -17.80
CA LYS A 154 -3.38 27.00 -16.96
C LYS A 154 -3.02 26.94 -15.47
N ARG A 155 -1.81 26.51 -15.13
CA ARG A 155 -1.35 26.36 -13.73
C ARG A 155 -0.76 27.65 -13.14
N ASN A 156 -0.05 28.45 -13.93
CA ASN A 156 0.85 29.49 -13.38
C ASN A 156 0.60 30.90 -13.90
N TRP A 157 -0.21 31.11 -14.95
CA TRP A 157 -0.35 32.43 -15.58
C TRP A 157 -1.16 33.43 -14.74
N HIS A 158 -2.10 32.93 -13.95
CA HIS A 158 -3.02 33.74 -13.16
C HIS A 158 -2.89 33.49 -11.66
N SER A 159 -2.00 32.57 -11.25
CA SER A 159 -1.75 32.30 -9.85
C SER A 159 -0.78 33.36 -9.32
N ASN A 160 -1.35 34.51 -8.94
CA ASN A 160 -0.64 35.50 -8.15
C ASN A 160 -0.25 34.82 -6.80
N PRO A 161 1.03 34.82 -6.37
CA PRO A 161 1.44 34.18 -5.13
C PRO A 161 0.89 34.84 -3.85
N SER A 162 0.09 35.91 -3.95
CA SER A 162 -0.38 36.68 -2.79
C SER A 162 -1.58 36.10 -2.02
N THR A 163 -2.16 34.96 -2.42
CA THR A 163 -3.36 34.40 -1.73
C THR A 163 -3.13 33.06 -1.01
N SER A 164 -1.90 32.56 -0.90
CA SER A 164 -1.62 31.32 -0.13
C SER A 164 -1.44 31.53 1.38
N LEU A 165 -1.85 32.69 1.92
CA LEU A 165 -1.96 32.92 3.36
C LEU A 165 -3.42 33.11 3.74
N LYS A 166 -4.16 32.00 3.85
CA LYS A 166 -5.25 31.76 4.83
C LYS A 166 -6.07 30.54 4.41
N SER A 167 -5.74 29.40 5.00
CA SER A 167 -6.77 28.48 5.52
C SER A 167 -6.17 27.62 6.63
N LYS A 168 -5.93 28.27 7.77
CA LYS A 168 -5.92 27.62 9.07
C LYS A 168 -6.90 28.37 9.96
N ARG A 169 -8.14 27.86 10.00
CA ARG A 169 -9.20 28.11 10.97
C ARG A 169 -10.11 26.88 10.88
N LYS A 170 -10.56 26.24 11.94
CA LYS A 170 -10.31 26.29 13.38
C LYS A 170 -10.76 24.92 13.88
#